data_AF-A0A3D1B670-F1
#
_entry.id   AF-A0A3D1B670-F1
#
_cell.length_a   1.000
_cell.length_b   1.000
_cell.length_c   1.000
_cell.angle_alpha   90.00
_cell.angle_beta   90.00
_cell.angle_gamma   90.00
#
_symmetry.space_group_name_H-M   'P 1'
#
loop_
_entity.id
_entity.type
_entity.pdbx_description
1 polymer ?
#
loop_
_entity_poly.entity_id
_entity_poly.type
_entity_poly.pdbx_seq_one_letter_code
_entity_poly.pdbx_strand_id
1 'polypeptide(L)'
;MAATLVLGALLVTRLSPEPSPTWLVVLAAPQDLSPGWVVQASNRTQEIELIPLGVTELPPDKALQLWTKAEGWQAPVSLGLVKPGEPVRIRLDDLPPLQPNQLFELTLEQPTGSPTGLPTGPIQFIGRAAKVI
;
A
#
# COMPACT_ATOMS: atom_id res chain seq x y z
N MET A 1 14.49 -1.08 45.58
CA MET A 1 13.12 -1.56 45.24
C MET A 1 12.34 -0.52 44.44
N ALA A 2 12.37 0.78 44.79
CA ALA A 2 11.65 1.82 44.03
C ALA A 2 12.15 2.02 42.58
N ALA A 3 13.47 1.98 42.33
CA ALA A 3 14.04 2.18 41.00
C ALA A 3 13.63 1.09 39.99
N THR A 4 13.47 -0.16 40.45
CA THR A 4 13.09 -1.30 39.61
C THR A 4 11.62 -1.22 39.18
N LEU A 5 10.75 -0.69 40.05
CA LEU A 5 9.33 -0.49 39.74
C LEU A 5 9.14 0.62 38.69
N VAL A 6 9.93 1.70 38.78
CA VAL A 6 9.90 2.80 37.79
C VAL A 6 10.41 2.31 36.43
N LEU A 7 11.51 1.54 36.40
CA LEU A 7 12.05 0.97 35.16
C LEU A 7 11.08 -0.05 34.54
N GLY A 8 10.43 -0.88 35.37
CA GLY A 8 9.41 -1.83 34.92
C GLY A 8 8.19 -1.16 34.30
N ALA A 9 7.66 -0.09 34.93
CA ALA A 9 6.53 0.67 34.40
C ALA A 9 6.88 1.39 33.08
N LEU A 10 8.10 1.91 32.95
CA LEU A 10 8.60 2.55 31.71
C LEU A 10 8.82 1.55 30.57
N LEU A 11 9.16 0.29 30.87
CA LEU A 11 9.33 -0.72 29.83
C LEU A 11 7.97 -1.16 29.29
N VAL A 12 6.97 -1.34 30.16
CA VAL A 12 5.60 -1.75 29.78
C VAL A 12 4.91 -0.70 28.89
N THR A 13 5.16 0.60 29.09
CA THR A 13 4.56 1.66 28.24
C THR A 13 5.24 1.78 26.86
N ARG A 14 6.45 1.22 26.67
CA ARG A 14 7.15 1.20 25.39
C ARG A 14 6.81 -0.01 24.51
N LEU A 15 6.18 -1.04 25.06
CA LEU A 15 5.59 -2.13 24.30
C LEU A 15 4.19 -1.73 23.84
N SER A 16 4.08 -0.68 23.02
CA SER A 16 2.91 -0.55 22.17
C SER A 16 3.05 -1.62 21.10
N PRO A 17 2.20 -2.65 21.03
CA PRO A 17 2.25 -3.60 19.92
C PRO A 17 2.09 -2.80 18.63
N GLU A 18 3.05 -2.97 17.72
CA GLU A 18 2.93 -2.48 16.34
C GLU A 18 1.54 -2.87 15.83
N PRO A 19 0.70 -1.90 15.41
CA PRO A 19 -0.64 -2.20 14.94
C PRO A 19 -0.55 -3.24 13.82
N SER A 20 -1.01 -4.46 14.07
CA SER A 20 -0.98 -5.50 13.05
C SER A 20 -1.83 -5.07 11.84
N PRO A 21 -1.34 -5.27 10.61
CA PRO A 21 -2.11 -4.90 9.42
C PRO A 21 -3.42 -5.68 9.42
N THR A 22 -4.52 -4.96 9.22
CA THR A 22 -5.86 -5.56 9.12
C THR A 22 -6.12 -6.11 7.71
N TRP A 23 -5.37 -5.61 6.73
CA TRP A 23 -5.51 -5.96 5.32
C TRP A 23 -4.15 -6.26 4.70
N LEU A 24 -4.14 -7.29 3.86
CA LEU A 24 -3.01 -7.67 3.03
C LEU A 24 -3.46 -7.75 1.58
N VAL A 25 -2.65 -7.21 0.66
CA VAL A 25 -2.80 -7.40 -0.78
C VAL A 25 -1.46 -7.89 -1.31
N VAL A 26 -1.48 -8.92 -2.15
CA VAL A 26 -0.32 -9.26 -2.99
C VAL A 26 -0.59 -8.70 -4.38
N LEU A 27 0.27 -7.81 -4.87
CA LEU A 27 0.18 -7.31 -6.24
C LEU A 27 1.08 -8.18 -7.12
N ALA A 28 0.44 -8.88 -8.05
CA ALA A 28 1.11 -9.80 -8.96
C ALA A 28 1.07 -9.26 -10.39
N ALA A 29 2.08 -9.61 -11.17
CA ALA A 29 2.13 -9.19 -12.56
C ALA A 29 1.09 -9.96 -13.39
N PRO A 30 0.28 -9.30 -14.25
CA PRO A 30 -0.81 -9.97 -14.96
C PRO A 30 -0.39 -11.11 -15.89
N GLN A 31 0.83 -11.06 -16.40
CA GLN A 31 1.32 -12.02 -17.41
C GLN A 31 1.66 -13.41 -16.84
N ASP A 32 2.23 -13.47 -15.64
CA ASP A 32 2.80 -14.70 -15.08
C ASP A 32 2.44 -14.91 -13.60
N LEU A 33 1.68 -13.99 -13.01
CA LEU A 33 1.27 -13.98 -11.61
C LEU A 33 2.45 -13.93 -10.63
N SER A 34 3.62 -13.49 -11.08
CA SER A 34 4.77 -13.27 -10.21
C SER A 34 4.47 -12.13 -9.22
N PRO A 35 4.70 -12.33 -7.91
CA PRO A 35 4.45 -11.30 -6.92
C PRO A 35 5.56 -10.24 -6.97
N GLY A 36 5.20 -8.98 -7.18
CA GLY A 36 6.16 -7.87 -7.21
C GLY A 36 6.08 -6.97 -5.99
N TRP A 37 4.90 -6.88 -5.37
CA TRP A 37 4.64 -5.97 -4.26
C TRP A 37 3.65 -6.55 -3.27
N VAL A 38 3.72 -6.05 -2.03
CA VAL A 38 2.74 -6.31 -0.98
C VAL A 38 2.18 -4.98 -0.51
N VAL A 39 0.86 -4.89 -0.36
CA VAL A 39 0.21 -3.79 0.33
C VAL A 39 -0.20 -4.28 1.70
N GLN A 40 0.29 -3.62 2.74
CA GLN A 40 -0.19 -3.80 4.11
C GLN A 40 -0.98 -2.58 4.49
N ALA A 41 -2.11 -2.79 5.16
CA ALA A 41 -2.90 -1.65 5.58
C ALA A 41 -3.68 -1.89 6.86
N SER A 42 -3.95 -0.79 7.56
CA SER A 42 -4.66 -0.78 8.84
C SER A 42 -5.67 0.36 8.86
N ASN A 43 -6.94 0.00 9.03
CA ASN A 43 -8.00 1.01 9.22
C ASN A 43 -7.86 1.72 10.58
N ARG A 44 -7.09 1.17 11.53
CA ARG A 44 -6.84 1.81 12.84
C ARG A 44 -5.84 2.95 12.72
N THR A 45 -4.75 2.76 11.99
CA THR A 45 -3.73 3.80 11.77
C THR A 45 -4.07 4.69 10.57
N GLN A 46 -5.04 4.28 9.73
CA GLN A 46 -5.35 4.92 8.45
C GLN A 46 -4.10 5.00 7.56
N GLU A 47 -3.28 3.96 7.56
CA GLU A 47 -2.06 3.91 6.76
C GLU A 47 -2.06 2.69 5.85
N ILE A 48 -1.50 2.92 4.66
CA ILE A 48 -1.12 1.89 3.70
C ILE A 48 0.40 1.94 3.55
N GLU A 49 1.01 0.77 3.61
CA GLU A 49 2.41 0.57 3.27
C GLU A 49 2.49 -0.33 2.04
N LEU A 50 3.10 0.19 0.97
CA LEU A 50 3.41 -0.58 -0.23
C LEU A 50 4.88 -1.00 -0.14
N ILE A 51 5.11 -2.31 -0.16
CA ILE A 51 6.41 -2.94 0.07
C ILE A 51 6.84 -3.68 -1.21
N PRO A 52 7.97 -3.33 -1.83
CA PRO A 52 8.51 -4.05 -2.99
C PRO A 52 9.08 -5.41 -2.56
N LEU A 53 8.84 -6.44 -3.36
CA LEU A 53 9.44 -7.77 -3.19
C LEU A 53 10.71 -7.97 -4.05
N GLY A 54 10.98 -7.02 -4.94
CA GLY A 54 12.14 -7.00 -5.80
C GLY A 54 12.30 -5.65 -6.49
N VAL A 55 13.32 -5.52 -7.32
CA VAL A 55 13.54 -4.31 -8.13
C VAL A 55 12.85 -4.51 -9.48
N THR A 56 11.94 -3.60 -9.82
CA THR A 56 11.34 -3.53 -11.16
C THR A 56 12.12 -2.51 -11.99
N GLU A 57 12.69 -2.93 -13.11
CA GLU A 57 13.30 -2.01 -14.06
C GLU A 57 12.22 -1.23 -14.80
N LEU A 58 12.32 0.09 -14.79
CA LEU A 58 11.41 0.98 -15.51
C LEU A 58 12.14 1.64 -16.68
N PRO A 59 11.42 1.91 -17.79
CA PRO A 59 11.92 2.85 -18.79
C PRO A 59 12.23 4.21 -18.16
N PRO A 60 13.27 4.92 -18.63
CA PRO A 60 13.78 6.15 -17.99
C PRO A 60 12.78 7.31 -17.99
N ASP A 61 11.76 7.26 -18.85
CA ASP A 61 10.71 8.27 -19.00
C ASP A 61 9.34 7.80 -18.45
N LYS A 62 9.36 6.85 -17.50
CA LYS A 62 8.14 6.29 -16.90
C LYS A 62 8.20 6.27 -15.38
N ALA A 63 7.02 6.25 -14.78
CA ALA A 63 6.85 6.07 -13.34
C ALA A 63 5.76 5.04 -13.08
N LEU A 64 5.82 4.40 -11.92
CA LEU A 64 4.70 3.61 -11.42
C LEU A 64 3.76 4.52 -10.65
N GLN A 65 2.46 4.38 -10.88
CA GLN A 65 1.42 5.05 -10.09
C GLN A 65 0.55 4.00 -9.42
N LEU A 66 0.35 4.16 -8.11
CA LEU A 66 -0.51 3.30 -7.31
C LEU A 66 -1.94 3.82 -7.34
N TRP A 67 -2.88 2.90 -7.51
CA TRP A 67 -4.31 3.17 -7.54
C TRP A 67 -5.06 2.22 -6.62
N THR A 68 -6.24 2.64 -6.17
CA THR A 68 -7.19 1.77 -5.48
C THR A 68 -8.61 1.99 -5.96
N LYS A 69 -9.42 0.94 -5.91
CA LYS A 69 -10.85 1.00 -6.25
C LYS A 69 -11.63 -0.04 -5.46
N ALA A 70 -12.67 0.39 -4.73
CA ALA A 70 -13.62 -0.52 -4.10
C ALA A 70 -14.88 -0.72 -4.95
N GLU A 71 -15.69 -1.69 -4.55
CA GLU A 71 -16.99 -1.92 -5.16
C GLU A 71 -17.92 -0.71 -4.94
N GLY A 72 -18.71 -0.37 -5.96
CA GLY A 72 -19.60 0.81 -5.93
C GLY A 72 -18.91 2.17 -6.09
N TRP A 73 -17.58 2.25 -6.12
CA TRP A 73 -16.88 3.50 -6.44
C TRP A 73 -17.00 3.84 -7.93
N GLN A 74 -17.26 5.11 -8.23
CA GLN A 74 -17.41 5.61 -9.60
C GLN A 74 -16.11 5.49 -10.41
N ALA A 75 -14.96 5.73 -9.77
CA ALA A 75 -13.65 5.70 -10.40
C ALA A 75 -12.57 5.16 -9.43
N PRO A 76 -11.44 4.64 -9.94
CA PRO A 76 -10.24 4.45 -9.14
C PRO A 76 -9.76 5.78 -8.53
N VAL A 77 -9.10 5.70 -7.38
CA VAL A 77 -8.44 6.83 -6.74
C VAL A 77 -6.93 6.62 -6.79
N SER A 78 -6.22 7.66 -7.21
CA SER A 78 -4.75 7.68 -7.20
C SER A 78 -4.25 7.76 -5.77
N LEU A 79 -3.31 6.88 -5.43
CA LEU A 79 -2.52 6.92 -4.20
C LEU A 79 -1.14 7.55 -4.40
N GLY A 80 -0.83 7.97 -5.62
CA GLY A 80 0.37 8.70 -5.97
C GLY A 80 1.43 7.86 -6.68
N LEU A 81 2.52 8.53 -7.04
CA LEU A 81 3.67 7.91 -7.69
C LEU A 81 4.49 7.10 -6.70
N VAL A 82 5.04 5.99 -7.17
CA VAL A 82 5.89 5.10 -6.37
C VAL A 82 7.23 4.90 -7.04
N LYS A 83 8.28 4.85 -6.23
CA LYS A 83 9.63 4.56 -6.72
C LYS A 83 9.89 3.06 -6.64
N PRO A 84 10.38 2.42 -7.72
CA PRO A 84 10.75 1.01 -7.67
C PRO A 84 11.76 0.72 -6.56
N GLY A 85 11.56 -0.40 -5.86
CA GLY A 85 12.50 -0.88 -4.84
C GLY A 85 12.49 -0.11 -3.51
N GLU A 86 11.72 0.98 -3.39
CA GLU A 86 11.54 1.70 -2.14
C GLU A 86 10.13 1.46 -1.55
N PRO A 87 10.01 1.15 -0.25
CA PRO A 87 8.71 1.12 0.40
C PRO A 87 8.14 2.54 0.48
N VAL A 88 6.81 2.64 0.35
CA VAL A 88 6.09 3.92 0.48
C VAL A 88 4.94 3.79 1.46
N ARG A 89 4.80 4.80 2.32
CA ARG A 89 3.71 4.93 3.27
C ARG A 89 2.76 6.04 2.84
N ILE A 90 1.48 5.72 2.79
CA ILE A 90 0.41 6.62 2.34
C ILE A 90 -0.62 6.71 3.45
N ARG A 91 -0.98 7.93 3.84
CA ARG A 91 -2.08 8.18 4.78
C ARG A 91 -3.40 8.16 4.03
N LEU A 92 -4.39 7.50 4.61
CA LEU A 92 -5.74 7.36 4.08
C LEU A 92 -6.69 8.44 4.61
N ASP A 93 -6.15 9.58 5.04
CA ASP A 93 -6.95 10.66 5.65
C ASP A 93 -8.10 11.10 4.73
N ASP A 94 -7.90 11.02 3.41
CA ASP A 94 -8.89 11.37 2.38
C ASP A 94 -9.59 10.18 1.72
N LEU A 95 -9.30 8.94 2.13
CA LEU A 95 -9.93 7.74 1.59
C LEU A 95 -10.93 7.13 2.56
N PRO A 96 -12.08 6.63 2.04
CA PRO A 96 -12.95 5.76 2.82
C PRO A 96 -12.16 4.55 3.37
N PRO A 97 -12.61 3.95 4.50
CA PRO A 97 -11.99 2.75 5.05
C PRO A 97 -11.86 1.63 4.02
N LEU A 98 -10.81 0.82 4.16
CA LEU A 98 -10.58 -0.32 3.29
C LEU A 98 -11.73 -1.32 3.36
N GLN A 99 -12.11 -1.82 2.19
CA GLN A 99 -13.22 -2.75 2.00
C GLN A 99 -12.71 -4.14 1.59
N PRO A 100 -13.47 -5.21 1.90
CA PRO A 100 -13.20 -6.52 1.30
C PRO A 100 -13.16 -6.42 -0.22
N ASN A 101 -12.28 -7.21 -0.85
CA ASN A 101 -12.20 -7.31 -2.31
C ASN A 101 -11.80 -5.98 -3.01
N GLN A 102 -11.34 -4.98 -2.26
CA GLN A 102 -10.86 -3.71 -2.81
C GLN A 102 -9.63 -3.95 -3.70
N LEU A 103 -9.69 -3.40 -4.91
CA LEU A 103 -8.65 -3.54 -5.92
C LEU A 103 -7.52 -2.56 -5.63
N PHE A 104 -6.30 -3.03 -5.85
CA PHE A 104 -5.09 -2.22 -5.92
C PHE A 104 -4.36 -2.56 -7.20
N GLU A 105 -3.81 -1.54 -7.85
CA GLU A 105 -3.03 -1.72 -9.08
C GLU A 105 -1.90 -0.70 -9.19
N LEU A 106 -0.83 -1.11 -9.84
CA LEU A 106 0.28 -0.27 -10.26
C LEU A 106 0.27 -0.19 -11.79
N THR A 107 0.15 1.02 -12.32
CA THR A 107 0.23 1.26 -13.77
C THR A 107 1.52 1.97 -14.15
N LEU A 108 1.97 1.73 -15.39
CA LEU A 108 3.15 2.41 -15.95
C LEU A 108 2.74 3.72 -16.62
N GLU A 109 2.90 4.82 -15.92
CA GLU A 109 2.46 6.15 -16.34
C GLU A 109 3.62 7.03 -16.83
N GLN A 110 3.29 8.25 -17.27
CA GLN A 110 4.28 9.30 -17.51
C GLN A 110 5.02 9.67 -16.21
N PRO A 111 6.18 10.36 -16.26
CA PRO A 111 6.94 10.72 -15.06
C PRO A 111 6.15 11.56 -14.05
N THR A 112 5.16 12.32 -14.51
CA THR A 112 4.26 13.13 -13.68
C THR A 112 2.99 12.39 -13.26
N GLY A 113 2.86 11.10 -13.58
CA GLY A 113 1.65 10.31 -13.41
C GLY A 113 0.64 10.47 -14.54
N SER A 114 -0.55 9.91 -14.34
CA SER A 114 -1.66 10.02 -15.27
C SER A 114 -2.18 11.47 -15.35
N PRO A 115 -2.38 12.01 -16.56
CA PRO A 115 -2.90 13.36 -16.75
C PRO A 115 -4.43 13.45 -16.58
N THR A 116 -5.15 12.32 -16.51
CA THR A 116 -6.62 12.30 -16.51
C THR A 116 -7.23 12.10 -15.13
N GLY A 117 -6.41 11.80 -14.11
CA GLY A 117 -6.89 11.36 -12.80
C GLY A 117 -7.45 9.93 -12.80
N LEU A 118 -7.29 9.19 -13.91
CA LEU A 118 -7.62 7.76 -14.05
C LEU A 118 -6.38 7.00 -14.54
N PRO A 119 -6.24 5.69 -14.30
CA PRO A 119 -5.15 4.92 -14.89
C PRO A 119 -5.13 5.06 -16.42
N THR A 120 -3.99 5.44 -17.00
CA THR A 120 -3.82 5.62 -18.46
C THR A 120 -2.81 4.66 -19.08
N GLY A 121 -1.89 4.15 -18.26
CA GLY A 121 -0.85 3.22 -18.67
C GLY A 121 -1.23 1.74 -18.54
N PRO A 122 -0.39 0.83 -19.05
CA PRO A 122 -0.58 -0.60 -18.85
C PRO A 122 -0.40 -0.98 -17.37
N ILE A 123 -1.24 -1.89 -16.89
CA ILE A 123 -1.14 -2.48 -15.55
C ILE A 123 0.14 -3.32 -15.47
N GLN A 124 0.99 -3.01 -14.50
CA GLN A 124 2.22 -3.74 -14.18
C GLN A 124 1.98 -4.76 -13.07
N PHE A 125 1.19 -4.39 -12.05
CA PHE A 125 0.82 -5.27 -10.95
C PHE A 125 -0.60 -5.01 -10.51
N ILE A 126 -1.30 -6.05 -10.07
CA ILE A 126 -2.70 -5.96 -9.63
C ILE A 126 -2.99 -6.99 -8.53
N GLY A 127 -3.88 -6.65 -7.61
CA GLY A 127 -4.28 -7.53 -6.54
C GLY A 127 -5.51 -7.03 -5.79
N ARG A 128 -6.05 -7.86 -4.90
CA ARG A 128 -7.23 -7.53 -4.10
C ARG A 128 -6.99 -7.72 -2.62
N ALA A 129 -7.57 -6.82 -1.82
CA ALA A 129 -7.44 -6.82 -0.38
C ALA A 129 -8.12 -8.03 0.26
N ALA A 130 -7.34 -8.77 1.05
CA ALA A 130 -7.79 -9.82 1.94
C ALA A 130 -7.67 -9.36 3.39
N LYS A 131 -8.68 -9.67 4.20
CA LYS A 131 -8.68 -9.34 5.62
C LYS A 131 -7.79 -10.33 6.36
N VAL A 132 -6.91 -9.83 7.21
CA VAL A 132 -6.14 -10.65 8.15
C VAL A 132 -7.05 -10.97 9.34
N ILE A 133 -7.25 -12.26 9.62
CA ILE A 133 -8.13 -12.77 10.70
C ILE A 133 -7.43 -12.84 12.05
#